data_AF-A0A354EMI3-F1
#
_entry.id   AF-A0A354EMI3-F1
#
_cell.length_a   1.000
_cell.length_b   1.000
_cell.length_c   1.000
_cell.angle_alpha   90.00
_cell.angle_beta   90.00
_cell.angle_gamma   90.00
#
_symmetry.space_group_name_H-M   'P 1'
#
loop_
_entity.id
_entity.type
_entity.pdbx_description
1 polymer ?
#
loop_
_entity_poly.entity_id
_entity_poly.type
_entity_poly.pdbx_seq_one_letter_code
_entity_poly.pdbx_strand_id
1 'polypeptide(L)'
;ALADTDLRRVLEGHGVMVAAVAFPARAFAKHGTSVETGLLVMDRGGTAVWDGLLHQPEDLEATARILASLPNRGTARPRVRLTLDAAAFLAPRDRGLALPAGRLAFLAGATPLAYEARPWAGEGRDVGLYQAHALARIVLPDPRPHPSPLVESGPMASVAPPAPTYRPVLPPAVLNQGRISDAQTETVIYAGEAHAAFLPGRFRLGEAPHEVALVRDDQSEAFAFRRGFFLGDGTGCG
;
A
#
# COMPACT_ATOMS: atom_id res chain seq x y z
N ALA A 1 6.04 -20.26 21.28
CA ALA A 1 6.15 -18.81 21.53
C ALA A 1 5.41 -18.39 22.81
N LEU A 2 4.07 -18.50 22.89
CA LEU A 2 3.34 -18.00 24.05
C LEU A 2 3.66 -18.70 25.39
N ALA A 3 4.21 -19.92 25.38
CA ALA A 3 4.65 -20.63 26.59
C ALA A 3 6.11 -20.35 27.00
N ASP A 4 6.86 -19.61 26.19
CA ASP A 4 8.27 -19.32 26.43
C ASP A 4 8.42 -18.25 27.53
N THR A 5 9.10 -18.62 28.61
CA THR A 5 9.24 -17.77 29.81
C THR A 5 10.23 -16.63 29.59
N ASP A 6 11.27 -16.84 28.78
CA ASP A 6 12.27 -15.81 28.51
C ASP A 6 11.71 -14.76 27.55
N LEU A 7 10.97 -15.19 26.53
CA LEU A 7 10.23 -14.27 25.66
C LEU A 7 9.23 -13.43 26.46
N ARG A 8 8.49 -14.05 27.39
CA ARG A 8 7.54 -13.33 28.27
C ARG A 8 8.27 -12.26 29.09
N ARG A 9 9.39 -12.61 29.73
CA ARG A 9 10.17 -11.68 30.55
C ARG A 9 10.70 -10.48 29.75
N VAL A 10 11.13 -10.70 28.51
CA VAL A 10 11.56 -9.60 27.62
C VAL A 10 10.37 -8.68 27.31
N LEU A 11 9.20 -9.25 27.02
CA LEU A 11 8.01 -8.49 26.68
C LEU A 11 7.47 -7.67 27.87
N GLU A 12 7.55 -8.19 29.09
CA GLU A 12 7.23 -7.46 30.33
C GLU A 12 8.10 -6.20 30.53
N GLY A 13 9.30 -6.15 29.94
CA GLY A 13 10.15 -4.95 29.91
C GLY A 13 9.58 -3.81 29.06
N HIS A 14 8.63 -4.10 28.15
CA HIS A 14 8.06 -3.14 27.20
C HIS A 14 6.60 -2.77 27.47
N GLY A 15 5.95 -3.44 28.41
CA GLY A 15 4.55 -3.21 28.76
C GLY A 15 4.02 -4.23 29.76
N VAL A 16 2.75 -4.10 30.12
CA VAL A 16 2.11 -5.01 31.06
C VAL A 16 1.34 -6.06 30.27
N MET A 17 1.63 -7.33 30.51
CA MET A 17 0.85 -8.44 29.97
C MET A 17 -0.56 -8.42 30.57
N VAL A 18 -1.57 -8.75 29.77
CA VAL A 18 -2.98 -8.74 30.19
C VAL A 18 -3.62 -10.11 29.98
N ALA A 19 -3.32 -10.78 28.87
CA ALA A 19 -3.81 -12.11 28.59
C ALA A 19 -2.93 -12.82 27.55
N ALA A 20 -2.80 -14.13 27.68
CA ALA A 20 -2.23 -14.99 26.65
C ALA A 20 -3.20 -16.14 26.36
N VAL A 21 -3.61 -16.28 25.10
CA VAL A 21 -4.58 -17.30 24.67
C VAL A 21 -4.01 -18.05 23.46
N ALA A 22 -3.84 -19.36 23.57
CA ALA A 22 -3.57 -20.20 22.41
C ALA A 22 -4.90 -20.52 21.73
N PHE A 23 -4.98 -20.36 20.41
CA PHE A 23 -6.17 -20.75 19.67
C PHE A 23 -6.20 -22.27 19.44
N PRO A 24 -7.40 -22.85 19.22
CA PRO A 24 -7.51 -24.26 18.86
C PRO A 24 -6.67 -24.60 17.63
N ALA A 25 -6.20 -25.85 17.57
CA ALA A 25 -5.44 -26.32 16.42
C ALA A 25 -6.21 -26.11 15.11
N ARG A 26 -5.52 -25.61 14.08
CA ARG A 26 -6.11 -25.33 12.76
C ARG A 26 -7.30 -24.36 12.75
N ALA A 27 -7.39 -23.47 13.75
CA ALA A 27 -8.44 -22.44 13.86
C ALA A 27 -8.73 -21.68 12.54
N PHE A 28 -7.69 -21.42 11.74
CA PHE A 28 -7.80 -20.65 10.50
C PHE A 28 -7.56 -21.46 9.22
N ALA A 29 -7.68 -22.79 9.26
CA ALA A 29 -7.46 -23.64 8.07
C ALA A 29 -8.41 -23.29 6.91
N LYS A 30 -9.65 -22.88 7.21
CA LYS A 30 -10.62 -22.39 6.20
C LYS A 30 -10.20 -21.08 5.53
N HIS A 31 -9.24 -20.36 6.12
CA HIS A 31 -8.69 -19.10 5.62
C HIS A 31 -7.27 -19.27 5.05
N GLY A 32 -6.84 -20.51 4.79
CA GLY A 32 -5.60 -20.81 4.10
C GLY A 32 -4.36 -20.97 4.99
N THR A 33 -4.51 -21.03 6.33
CA THR A 33 -3.36 -21.26 7.23
C THR A 33 -3.60 -22.37 8.25
N SER A 34 -2.64 -23.29 8.35
CA SER A 34 -2.66 -24.41 9.30
C SER A 34 -1.64 -24.28 10.43
N VAL A 35 -0.94 -23.15 10.51
CA VAL A 35 0.03 -22.90 11.59
C VAL A 35 -0.70 -22.72 12.93
N GLU A 36 -0.02 -23.08 14.01
CA GLU A 36 -0.51 -22.80 15.36
C GLU A 36 -0.56 -21.29 15.59
N THR A 37 -1.69 -20.81 16.11
CA THR A 37 -1.93 -19.38 16.31
C THR A 37 -2.36 -19.12 17.74
N GLY A 38 -2.12 -17.89 18.20
CA GLY A 38 -2.55 -17.45 19.52
C GLY A 38 -2.52 -15.93 19.58
N LEU A 39 -3.12 -15.40 20.64
CA LEU A 39 -3.23 -13.97 20.90
C LEU A 39 -2.53 -13.63 22.21
N LEU A 40 -1.66 -12.64 22.14
CA LEU A 40 -1.07 -11.99 23.30
C LEU A 40 -1.63 -10.57 23.38
N VAL A 41 -2.13 -10.20 24.55
CA VAL A 41 -2.66 -8.87 24.84
C VAL A 41 -1.72 -8.18 25.83
N MET A 42 -1.23 -7.01 25.44
CA MET A 42 -0.32 -6.18 26.25
C MET A 42 -0.77 -4.73 26.23
N ASP A 43 -0.67 -4.07 27.37
CA ASP A 43 -0.96 -2.64 27.51
C ASP A 43 0.32 -1.85 27.78
N ARG A 44 0.43 -0.67 27.17
CA ARG A 44 1.56 0.24 27.36
C ARG A 44 1.31 1.13 28.58
N GLY A 45 1.85 0.73 29.73
CA GLY A 45 1.68 1.42 31.02
C GLY A 45 0.38 1.06 31.75
N GLY A 46 0.39 1.17 33.08
CA GLY A 46 -0.72 0.83 33.98
C GLY A 46 -0.40 -0.34 34.93
N THR A 47 -1.37 -0.73 35.75
CA THR A 47 -1.32 -1.95 36.59
C THR A 47 -2.44 -2.88 36.14
N ALA A 48 -2.18 -3.69 35.10
CA ALA A 48 -3.08 -4.77 34.74
C ALA A 48 -2.70 -6.02 35.55
N VAL A 49 -3.70 -6.74 36.05
CA VAL A 49 -3.50 -8.03 36.72
C VAL A 49 -3.65 -9.11 35.67
N TRP A 50 -2.52 -9.64 35.22
CA TRP A 50 -2.50 -10.89 34.46
C TRP A 50 -2.45 -12.06 35.42
N ASP A 51 -3.21 -13.11 35.13
CA ASP A 51 -3.27 -14.34 35.92
C ASP A 51 -2.03 -15.25 35.73
N GLY A 52 -1.12 -14.88 34.83
CA GLY A 52 0.07 -15.66 34.50
C GLY A 52 -0.20 -16.88 33.62
N LEU A 53 -1.47 -17.13 33.28
CA LEU A 53 -1.90 -18.34 32.59
C LEU A 53 -1.87 -18.16 31.08
N LEU A 54 -1.59 -19.27 30.40
CA LEU A 54 -1.86 -19.44 28.98
C LEU A 54 -3.21 -20.14 28.84
N HIS A 55 -4.26 -19.42 28.45
CA HIS A 55 -5.55 -20.03 28.22
C HIS A 55 -5.52 -20.87 26.95
N GLN A 56 -6.08 -22.09 27.02
CA GLN A 56 -6.19 -23.03 25.92
C GLN A 56 -7.65 -23.47 25.75
N PRO A 57 -8.53 -22.58 25.27
CA PRO A 57 -9.93 -22.91 25.01
C PRO A 57 -10.09 -24.00 23.95
N GLU A 58 -11.14 -24.80 24.07
CA GLU A 58 -11.45 -25.91 23.17
C GLU A 58 -11.87 -25.47 21.76
N ASP A 59 -12.54 -24.31 21.67
CA ASP A 59 -13.03 -23.76 20.41
C ASP A 59 -12.88 -22.24 20.33
N LEU A 60 -13.19 -21.69 19.15
CA LEU A 60 -13.12 -20.26 18.89
C LEU A 60 -14.21 -19.46 19.63
N GLU A 61 -15.32 -20.10 20.02
CA GLU A 61 -16.39 -19.44 20.75
C GLU A 61 -16.00 -19.20 22.22
N ALA A 62 -15.43 -20.21 22.87
CA ALA A 62 -14.79 -20.11 24.18
C ALA A 62 -13.64 -19.11 24.16
N THR A 63 -12.84 -19.11 23.09
CA THR A 63 -11.82 -18.07 22.87
C THR A 63 -12.44 -16.67 22.87
N ALA A 64 -13.50 -16.45 22.10
CA ALA A 64 -14.15 -15.15 22.01
C ALA A 64 -14.73 -14.70 23.37
N ARG A 65 -15.31 -15.62 24.16
CA ARG A 65 -15.81 -15.35 25.51
C ARG A 65 -14.69 -14.89 26.46
N ILE A 66 -13.54 -15.56 26.45
CA ILE A 66 -12.36 -15.16 27.24
C ILE A 66 -11.91 -13.75 26.84
N LEU A 67 -11.81 -13.48 25.54
CA LEU A 67 -11.36 -12.16 25.05
C LEU A 67 -12.35 -11.04 25.35
N ALA A 68 -13.66 -11.33 25.31
CA ALA A 68 -14.71 -10.38 25.65
C ALA A 68 -14.74 -10.02 27.15
N SER A 69 -14.21 -10.90 28.01
CA SER A 69 -14.08 -10.64 29.46
C SER A 69 -12.92 -9.70 29.82
N LEU A 70 -12.00 -9.44 28.89
CA LEU A 70 -10.87 -8.56 29.14
C LEU A 70 -11.33 -7.10 29.26
N PRO A 71 -10.64 -6.27 30.07
CA PRO A 71 -10.98 -4.87 30.23
C PRO A 71 -11.04 -4.12 28.89
N ASN A 72 -12.03 -3.24 28.73
CA ASN A 72 -12.21 -2.44 27.53
C ASN A 72 -11.08 -1.40 27.39
N ARG A 73 -10.49 -1.30 26.21
CA ARG A 73 -9.46 -0.30 25.89
C ARG A 73 -10.14 0.95 25.33
N GLY A 74 -10.43 1.92 26.19
CA GLY A 74 -11.19 3.12 25.83
C GLY A 74 -10.58 3.98 24.70
N THR A 75 -9.29 3.82 24.40
CA THR A 75 -8.61 4.47 23.27
C THR A 75 -8.71 3.68 21.96
N ALA A 76 -9.09 2.40 22.00
CA ALA A 76 -9.23 1.57 20.82
C ALA A 76 -10.52 1.92 20.08
N ARG A 77 -10.40 2.64 18.96
CA ARG A 77 -11.54 2.85 18.06
C ARG A 77 -11.74 1.59 17.20
N PRO A 78 -12.95 1.03 17.12
CA PRO A 78 -13.20 -0.09 16.22
C PRO A 78 -12.88 0.34 14.78
N ARG A 79 -12.09 -0.45 14.05
CA ARG A 79 -11.96 -0.29 12.60
C ARG A 79 -13.33 -0.59 11.99
N VAL A 80 -14.06 0.46 11.61
CA VAL A 80 -15.31 0.30 10.87
C VAL A 80 -14.95 -0.26 9.50
N ARG A 81 -15.16 -1.56 9.31
CA ARG A 81 -15.10 -2.18 7.98
C ARG A 81 -16.36 -1.72 7.25
N LEU A 82 -16.22 -0.70 6.41
CA LEU A 82 -17.29 -0.28 5.52
C LEU A 82 -17.59 -1.45 4.57
N THR A 83 -18.70 -2.14 4.77
CA THR A 83 -19.28 -3.02 3.76
C THR A 83 -19.79 -2.11 2.65
N LEU A 84 -18.98 -1.94 1.61
CA LEU A 84 -19.38 -1.23 0.41
C LEU A 84 -20.34 -2.13 -0.35
N ASP A 85 -21.60 -1.71 -0.44
CA ASP A 85 -22.57 -2.33 -1.34
C ASP A 85 -22.21 -1.93 -2.79
N ALA A 86 -21.68 -2.88 -3.56
CA ALA A 86 -21.24 -2.66 -4.92
C ALA A 86 -22.37 -2.17 -5.83
N ALA A 87 -23.62 -2.54 -5.54
CA ALA A 87 -24.78 -2.09 -6.31
C ALA A 87 -25.04 -0.58 -6.16
N ALA A 88 -24.71 0.00 -5.01
CA ALA A 88 -24.90 1.44 -4.75
C ALA A 88 -23.89 2.34 -5.48
N PHE A 89 -22.76 1.78 -5.95
CA PHE A 89 -21.75 2.50 -6.74
C PHE A 89 -22.03 2.48 -8.25
N LEU A 90 -22.78 1.48 -8.73
CA LEU A 90 -23.08 1.29 -10.16
C LEU A 90 -24.40 1.93 -10.59
N ALA A 91 -25.22 2.42 -9.64
CA ALA A 91 -26.44 3.16 -9.96
C ALA A 91 -26.09 4.55 -10.53
N PRO A 92 -26.57 4.91 -11.74
CA PRO A 92 -26.39 6.25 -12.28
C PRO A 92 -27.15 7.25 -11.40
N ARG A 93 -26.42 8.08 -10.66
CA ARG A 93 -26.98 9.22 -9.93
C ARG A 93 -26.93 10.45 -10.81
N ASP A 94 -28.05 11.17 -10.90
CA ASP A 94 -28.09 12.52 -11.44
C ASP A 94 -27.10 13.40 -10.67
N ARG A 95 -25.98 13.74 -11.32
CA ARG A 95 -24.99 14.66 -10.77
C ARG A 95 -25.41 16.07 -11.14
N GLY A 96 -26.02 16.78 -10.19
CA GLY A 96 -26.07 18.24 -10.27
C GLY A 96 -24.67 18.81 -10.45
N LEU A 97 -24.56 19.91 -11.20
CA LEU A 97 -23.31 20.64 -11.42
C LEU A 97 -22.64 20.95 -10.07
N ALA A 98 -21.57 20.21 -9.76
CA ALA A 98 -20.82 20.38 -8.53
C ALA A 98 -20.03 21.69 -8.58
N LEU A 99 -20.45 22.68 -7.79
CA LEU A 99 -19.57 23.78 -7.40
C LEU A 99 -18.41 23.19 -6.57
N PRO A 100 -17.18 23.73 -6.66
CA PRO A 100 -16.01 23.17 -5.98
C PRO A 100 -16.03 23.53 -4.49
N ALA A 101 -16.92 22.91 -3.73
CA ALA A 101 -16.91 22.93 -2.28
C ALA A 101 -17.20 21.50 -1.78
N GLY A 102 -16.16 20.67 -1.78
CA GLY A 102 -16.24 19.26 -1.40
C GLY A 102 -14.87 18.65 -1.15
N ARG A 103 -14.82 17.34 -0.81
CA ARG A 103 -13.63 16.54 -0.47
C ARG A 103 -12.43 16.66 -1.44
N LEU A 104 -12.63 17.22 -2.63
CA LEU A 104 -11.62 17.46 -3.66
C LEU A 104 -11.02 18.88 -3.63
N ALA A 105 -11.37 19.72 -2.65
CA ALA A 105 -10.80 21.06 -2.50
C ALA A 105 -9.26 21.04 -2.43
N PHE A 106 -8.65 19.94 -1.97
CA PHE A 106 -7.19 19.79 -1.96
C PHE A 106 -6.56 19.77 -3.37
N LEU A 107 -7.33 19.50 -4.43
CA LEU A 107 -6.89 19.58 -5.82
C LEU A 107 -6.92 21.01 -6.37
N ALA A 108 -7.50 21.97 -5.65
CA ALA A 108 -7.56 23.35 -6.08
C ALA A 108 -6.14 23.91 -6.28
N GLY A 109 -5.92 24.56 -7.43
CA GLY A 109 -4.61 25.10 -7.80
C GLY A 109 -3.59 24.05 -8.22
N ALA A 110 -4.01 22.82 -8.58
CA ALA A 110 -3.10 21.84 -9.15
C ALA A 110 -2.53 22.32 -10.48
N THR A 111 -1.21 22.20 -10.62
CA THR A 111 -0.46 22.66 -11.79
C THR A 111 0.44 21.55 -12.32
N PRO A 112 0.81 21.58 -13.61
CA PRO A 112 1.80 20.66 -14.15
C PRO A 112 3.13 20.77 -13.40
N LEU A 113 3.71 19.64 -12.99
CA LEU A 113 5.04 19.56 -12.41
C LEU A 113 6.09 19.96 -13.44
N ALA A 114 6.95 20.93 -13.09
CA ALA A 114 8.12 21.27 -13.88
C ALA A 114 9.30 20.34 -13.52
N TYR A 115 9.93 19.76 -14.55
CA TYR A 115 11.19 19.01 -14.43
C TYR A 115 11.91 19.00 -15.78
N GLU A 116 13.21 18.76 -15.75
CA GLU A 116 14.03 18.56 -16.94
C GLU A 116 14.39 17.09 -17.12
N ALA A 117 14.32 16.60 -18.36
CA ALA A 117 14.83 15.27 -18.69
C ALA A 117 16.31 15.38 -19.05
N ARG A 118 17.15 14.54 -18.44
CA ARG A 118 18.59 14.46 -18.75
C ARG A 118 18.94 13.15 -19.46
N PRO A 119 20.07 13.11 -20.20
CA PRO A 119 20.67 11.85 -20.62
C PRO A 119 21.00 10.97 -19.43
N TRP A 120 20.85 9.66 -19.58
CA TRP A 120 21.30 8.72 -18.57
C TRP A 120 22.82 8.67 -18.54
N ALA A 121 23.42 8.80 -17.35
CA ALA A 121 24.86 8.87 -17.17
C ALA A 121 25.52 7.50 -16.94
N GLY A 122 24.74 6.41 -16.91
CA GLY A 122 25.20 5.08 -16.49
C GLY A 122 24.91 4.80 -15.02
N GLU A 123 25.29 3.60 -14.56
CA GLU A 123 25.26 3.24 -13.15
C GLU A 123 26.31 4.03 -12.33
N GLY A 124 26.04 4.23 -11.04
CA GLY A 124 26.99 4.76 -10.09
C GLY A 124 28.08 3.74 -9.82
N ARG A 125 29.36 4.13 -9.92
CA ARG A 125 30.50 3.23 -9.67
C ARG A 125 30.73 3.00 -8.16
N ASP A 126 29.70 2.56 -7.45
CA ASP A 126 29.85 2.14 -6.06
C ASP A 126 30.40 0.71 -6.02
N VAL A 127 31.43 0.50 -5.19
CA VAL A 127 32.01 -0.83 -4.94
C VAL A 127 31.02 -1.65 -4.12
N GLY A 128 30.30 -2.60 -4.73
CA GLY A 128 29.36 -3.49 -4.02
C GLY A 128 28.25 -4.08 -4.91
N LEU A 129 27.26 -4.71 -4.29
CA LEU A 129 26.05 -5.24 -4.96
C LEU A 129 24.94 -4.19 -5.13
N TYR A 130 25.05 -3.07 -4.41
CA TYR A 130 24.06 -2.00 -4.35
C TYR A 130 24.75 -0.65 -4.52
N GLN A 131 24.04 0.29 -5.14
CA GLN A 131 24.43 1.70 -5.22
C GLN A 131 23.35 2.59 -4.59
N ALA A 132 23.71 3.80 -4.20
CA ALA A 132 22.72 4.78 -3.77
C ALA A 132 21.75 5.12 -4.92
N HIS A 133 20.45 5.05 -4.65
CA HIS A 133 19.42 5.37 -5.65
C HIS A 133 19.39 6.88 -5.90
N ALA A 134 19.39 7.27 -7.18
CA ALA A 134 19.18 8.64 -7.64
C ALA A 134 18.36 8.64 -8.93
N LEU A 135 17.58 9.72 -9.16
CA LEU A 135 16.75 9.85 -10.36
C LEU A 135 17.63 9.77 -11.62
N ALA A 136 17.42 8.73 -12.43
CA ALA A 136 18.30 8.43 -13.56
C ALA A 136 18.11 9.44 -14.71
N ARG A 137 16.86 9.84 -14.97
CA ARG A 137 16.48 10.65 -16.15
C ARG A 137 15.89 12.00 -15.83
N ILE A 138 15.54 12.28 -14.57
CA ILE A 138 14.78 13.46 -14.18
C ILE A 138 15.64 14.37 -13.30
N VAL A 139 15.57 15.67 -13.56
CA VAL A 139 16.10 16.73 -12.70
C VAL A 139 14.91 17.56 -12.20
N LEU A 140 14.66 17.50 -10.90
CA LEU A 140 13.65 18.30 -10.22
C LEU A 140 14.25 19.65 -9.80
N PRO A 141 13.52 20.77 -9.95
CA PRO A 141 14.02 22.10 -9.60
C PRO A 141 14.20 22.29 -8.09
N ASP A 142 13.41 21.57 -7.28
CA ASP A 142 13.44 21.60 -5.83
C ASP A 142 13.55 20.16 -5.31
N PRO A 143 14.77 19.60 -5.21
CA PRO A 143 15.00 18.23 -4.79
C PRO A 143 14.57 17.97 -3.34
N ARG A 144 13.88 16.86 -3.12
CA ARG A 144 13.38 16.38 -1.83
C ARG A 144 13.80 14.91 -1.66
N PRO A 145 15.01 14.68 -1.14
CA PRO A 145 15.52 13.33 -0.90
C PRO A 145 14.55 12.51 -0.04
N HIS A 146 14.49 11.20 -0.30
CA HIS A 146 13.66 10.32 0.51
C HIS A 146 14.19 10.28 1.96
N PRO A 147 13.31 10.28 2.99
CA PRO A 147 13.75 10.34 4.40
C PRO A 147 14.64 9.17 4.84
N SER A 148 14.47 8.01 4.19
CA SER A 148 15.33 6.83 4.39
C SER A 148 16.27 6.67 3.18
N PRO A 149 17.54 6.29 3.38
CA PRO A 149 18.45 5.96 2.29
C PRO A 149 17.84 4.89 1.39
N LEU A 150 17.76 5.18 0.09
CA LEU A 150 17.32 4.25 -0.93
C LEU A 150 18.55 3.72 -1.66
N VAL A 151 18.52 2.44 -1.97
CA VAL A 151 19.55 1.76 -2.76
C VAL A 151 18.89 0.98 -3.89
N GLU A 152 19.62 0.79 -4.98
CA GLU A 152 19.22 -0.07 -6.08
C GLU A 152 20.32 -1.10 -6.35
N SER A 153 19.92 -2.27 -6.85
CA SER A 153 20.88 -3.34 -7.20
C SER A 153 21.57 -3.02 -8.52
N GLY A 154 22.80 -3.52 -8.71
CA GLY A 154 23.55 -3.35 -9.97
C GLY A 154 22.74 -3.67 -11.23
N PRO A 155 22.02 -4.81 -11.31
CA PRO A 155 21.17 -5.11 -12.47
C PRO A 155 20.07 -4.07 -12.73
N MET A 156 19.45 -3.51 -11.69
CA MET A 156 18.46 -2.43 -11.85
C MET A 156 19.13 -1.14 -12.35
N ALA A 157 20.27 -0.78 -11.75
CA ALA A 157 21.03 0.41 -12.10
C ALA A 157 21.58 0.38 -13.53
N SER A 158 21.84 -0.81 -14.08
CA SER A 158 22.44 -1.02 -15.40
C SER A 158 21.49 -0.74 -16.58
N VAL A 159 20.20 -0.52 -16.32
CA VAL A 159 19.20 -0.26 -17.35
C VAL A 159 18.60 1.13 -17.15
N ALA A 160 18.79 2.00 -18.14
CA ALA A 160 18.16 3.31 -18.14
C ALA A 160 16.63 3.18 -18.25
N PRO A 161 15.85 3.85 -17.39
CA PRO A 161 14.45 4.05 -17.72
C PRO A 161 14.32 5.00 -18.93
N PRO A 162 13.21 4.95 -19.68
CA PRO A 162 12.98 5.82 -20.83
C PRO A 162 12.93 7.29 -20.39
N ALA A 163 13.28 8.23 -21.27
CA ALA A 163 13.15 9.65 -20.96
C ALA A 163 11.65 10.02 -20.88
N PRO A 164 11.13 10.46 -19.72
CA PRO A 164 9.70 10.71 -19.59
C PRO A 164 9.32 12.08 -20.15
N THR A 165 8.13 12.14 -20.75
CA THR A 165 7.53 13.36 -21.32
C THR A 165 6.31 13.84 -20.52
N TYR A 166 5.65 12.95 -19.80
CA TYR A 166 4.45 13.23 -19.03
C TYR A 166 4.71 14.19 -17.86
N ARG A 167 3.90 15.24 -17.77
CA ARG A 167 3.95 16.22 -16.69
C ARG A 167 2.72 16.04 -15.79
N PRO A 168 2.85 15.38 -14.62
CA PRO A 168 1.71 15.17 -13.73
C PRO A 168 1.17 16.52 -13.23
N VAL A 169 -0.16 16.66 -13.19
CA VAL A 169 -0.83 17.83 -12.62
C VAL A 169 -1.07 17.56 -11.14
N LEU A 170 -0.30 18.23 -10.28
CA LEU A 170 -0.25 17.94 -8.85
C LEU A 170 -0.69 19.14 -8.02
N PRO A 171 -1.41 18.94 -6.91
CA PRO A 171 -1.84 20.03 -6.05
C PRO A 171 -0.66 20.70 -5.33
N PRO A 172 -0.80 21.96 -4.89
CA PRO A 172 0.25 22.68 -4.17
C PRO A 172 0.74 21.96 -2.90
N ALA A 173 -0.15 21.18 -2.26
CA ALA A 173 0.21 20.38 -1.10
C ALA A 173 1.24 19.29 -1.42
N VAL A 174 1.26 18.74 -2.64
CA VAL A 174 2.24 17.75 -3.08
C VAL A 174 3.51 18.46 -3.55
N LEU A 175 3.35 19.47 -4.43
CA LEU A 175 4.47 20.19 -5.03
C LEU A 175 5.29 21.01 -4.02
N ASN A 176 4.62 21.80 -3.18
CA ASN A 176 5.29 22.82 -2.36
C ASN A 176 5.59 22.32 -0.94
N GLN A 177 4.70 21.50 -0.37
CA GLN A 177 4.83 21.03 1.02
C GLN A 177 5.63 19.72 1.14
N GLY A 178 6.02 19.10 0.03
CA GLY A 178 6.98 17.98 0.05
C GLY A 178 6.42 16.72 0.65
N ARG A 179 5.15 16.46 0.38
CA ARG A 179 4.46 15.27 0.88
C ARG A 179 4.98 13.98 0.28
N ILE A 180 5.69 14.08 -0.84
CA ILE A 180 6.33 12.95 -1.52
C ILE A 180 7.80 13.30 -1.79
N SER A 181 8.66 12.28 -1.76
CA SER A 181 10.07 12.41 -2.10
C SER A 181 10.30 12.46 -3.61
N ASP A 182 11.55 12.69 -4.02
CA ASP A 182 11.99 12.63 -5.42
C ASP A 182 11.68 11.28 -6.06
N ALA A 183 11.99 10.17 -5.37
CA ALA A 183 11.73 8.81 -5.88
C ALA A 183 10.23 8.53 -6.07
N GLN A 184 9.40 9.02 -5.14
CA GLN A 184 7.94 8.91 -5.25
C GLN A 184 7.40 9.82 -6.37
N THR A 185 8.01 10.98 -6.59
CA THR A 185 7.69 11.89 -7.69
C THR A 185 8.02 11.26 -9.05
N GLU A 186 9.20 10.64 -9.18
CA GLU A 186 9.61 9.88 -10.37
C GLU A 186 8.62 8.74 -10.66
N THR A 187 8.20 8.01 -9.63
CA THR A 187 7.16 6.97 -9.76
C THR A 187 5.86 7.55 -10.35
N VAL A 188 5.39 8.70 -9.86
CA VAL A 188 4.17 9.35 -10.37
C VAL A 188 4.33 9.79 -11.84
N ILE A 189 5.51 10.31 -12.20
CA ILE A 189 5.83 10.68 -13.58
C ILE A 189 5.73 9.45 -14.49
N TYR A 190 6.40 8.35 -14.15
CA TYR A 190 6.40 7.13 -14.97
C TYR A 190 5.04 6.41 -14.98
N ALA A 191 4.29 6.46 -13.89
CA ALA A 191 2.92 5.96 -13.88
C ALA A 191 2.03 6.73 -14.87
N GLY A 192 2.18 8.05 -14.91
CA GLY A 192 1.51 8.90 -15.89
C GLY A 192 2.01 8.69 -17.32
N GLU A 193 3.31 8.50 -17.53
CA GLU A 193 3.90 8.16 -18.84
C GLU A 193 3.31 6.86 -19.38
N ALA A 194 3.24 5.81 -18.57
CA ALA A 194 2.62 4.56 -18.95
C ALA A 194 1.13 4.77 -19.28
N HIS A 195 0.40 5.47 -18.42
CA HIS A 195 -1.03 5.70 -18.60
C HIS A 195 -1.37 6.61 -19.80
N ALA A 196 -0.42 7.47 -20.23
CA ALA A 196 -0.58 8.27 -21.43
C ALA A 196 -0.66 7.42 -22.71
N ALA A 197 -0.10 6.20 -22.69
CA ALA A 197 -0.14 5.26 -23.80
C ALA A 197 -1.30 4.25 -23.69
N PHE A 198 -1.73 3.75 -24.84
CA PHE A 198 -2.67 2.62 -24.92
C PHE A 198 -1.93 1.29 -24.82
N LEU A 199 -2.56 0.32 -24.16
CA LEU A 199 -2.20 -1.08 -24.20
C LEU A 199 -2.38 -1.58 -25.64
N PRO A 200 -1.40 -2.29 -26.22
CA PRO A 200 -1.53 -2.83 -27.58
C PRO A 200 -2.76 -3.74 -27.72
N GLY A 201 -3.49 -3.57 -28.83
CA GLY A 201 -4.69 -4.35 -29.16
C GLY A 201 -6.00 -3.61 -28.87
N ARG A 202 -7.09 -4.28 -29.25
CA ARG A 202 -8.46 -3.82 -29.05
C ARG A 202 -9.24 -4.86 -28.26
N PHE A 203 -10.19 -4.41 -27.46
CA PHE A 203 -10.87 -5.23 -26.47
C PHE A 203 -12.39 -5.02 -26.55
N ARG A 204 -13.14 -6.06 -26.15
CA ARG A 204 -14.57 -5.98 -25.85
C ARG A 204 -14.85 -6.58 -24.48
N LEU A 205 -15.91 -6.14 -23.84
CA LEU A 205 -16.39 -6.75 -22.60
C LEU A 205 -16.95 -8.17 -22.87
N GLY A 206 -16.73 -9.07 -21.91
CA GLY A 206 -17.35 -10.38 -21.86
C GLY A 206 -18.77 -10.33 -21.28
N GLU A 207 -19.30 -11.48 -20.89
CA GLU A 207 -20.61 -11.55 -20.24
C GLU A 207 -20.54 -11.01 -18.81
N ALA A 208 -19.42 -11.29 -18.11
CA ALA A 208 -19.18 -10.72 -16.78
C ALA A 208 -18.44 -9.38 -16.86
N PRO A 209 -18.69 -8.41 -15.94
CA PRO A 209 -18.08 -7.08 -15.97
C PRO A 209 -16.54 -7.02 -15.89
N HIS A 210 -15.90 -8.09 -15.43
CA HIS A 210 -14.45 -8.19 -15.30
C HIS A 210 -13.81 -8.98 -16.45
N GLU A 211 -14.62 -9.60 -17.30
CA GLU A 211 -14.13 -10.34 -18.45
C GLU A 211 -13.89 -9.40 -19.61
N VAL A 212 -12.72 -9.55 -20.24
CA VAL A 212 -12.34 -8.80 -21.41
C VAL A 212 -11.67 -9.71 -22.41
N ALA A 213 -12.10 -9.63 -23.66
CA ALA A 213 -11.57 -10.42 -24.76
C ALA A 213 -10.84 -9.53 -25.76
N LEU A 214 -9.67 -9.98 -26.22
CA LEU A 214 -8.96 -9.37 -27.33
C LEU A 214 -9.74 -9.59 -28.63
N VAL A 215 -9.85 -8.55 -29.45
CA VAL A 215 -10.60 -8.55 -30.70
C VAL A 215 -9.78 -7.97 -31.85
N ARG A 216 -10.28 -8.17 -33.08
CA ARG A 216 -9.69 -7.53 -34.27
C ARG A 216 -9.92 -6.03 -34.23
N ASP A 217 -9.03 -5.28 -34.88
CA ASP A 217 -9.05 -3.82 -34.83
C ASP A 217 -10.29 -3.18 -35.48
N ASP A 218 -10.92 -3.89 -36.42
CA ASP A 218 -12.09 -3.46 -37.19
C ASP A 218 -13.42 -3.90 -36.60
N GLN A 219 -13.42 -4.62 -35.47
CA GLN A 219 -14.64 -5.09 -34.84
C GLN A 219 -15.45 -3.93 -34.25
N SER A 220 -16.78 -3.94 -34.47
CA SER A 220 -17.69 -2.97 -33.87
C SER A 220 -17.61 -2.99 -32.35
N GLU A 221 -17.68 -1.82 -31.71
CA GLU A 221 -17.65 -1.64 -30.26
C GLU A 221 -16.32 -1.98 -29.57
N ALA A 222 -15.26 -2.22 -30.34
CA ALA A 222 -13.93 -2.47 -29.79
C ALA A 222 -13.30 -1.19 -29.20
N PHE A 223 -12.73 -1.29 -28.00
CA PHE A 223 -12.09 -0.16 -27.31
C PHE A 223 -10.66 -0.50 -26.89
N ALA A 224 -9.87 0.52 -26.53
CA ALA A 224 -8.49 0.36 -26.08
C ALA A 224 -8.37 0.71 -24.59
N PHE A 225 -7.61 -0.10 -23.85
CA PHE A 225 -7.23 0.25 -22.49
C PHE A 225 -5.99 1.14 -22.49
N ARG A 226 -5.91 2.05 -21.54
CA ARG A 226 -4.63 2.70 -21.20
C ARG A 226 -3.74 1.69 -20.48
N ARG A 227 -2.42 1.81 -20.62
CA ARG A 227 -1.50 0.93 -19.88
C ARG A 227 -1.61 1.22 -18.38
N GLY A 228 -1.49 0.17 -17.59
CA GLY A 228 -1.28 0.28 -16.16
C GLY A 228 0.19 0.53 -15.84
N PHE A 229 0.45 0.98 -14.62
CA PHE A 229 1.78 1.01 -14.02
C PHE A 229 1.72 0.19 -12.74
N PHE A 230 2.76 -0.60 -12.50
CA PHE A 230 2.88 -1.43 -11.31
C PHE A 230 4.22 -1.15 -10.66
N LEU A 231 4.19 -0.89 -9.36
CA LEU A 231 5.36 -0.80 -8.50
C LEU A 231 5.37 -2.07 -7.65
N GLY A 232 6.33 -2.95 -7.88
CA GLY A 232 6.46 -4.17 -7.11
C GLY A 232 7.05 -3.88 -5.74
N ASP A 233 6.38 -4.34 -4.67
CA ASP A 233 6.83 -4.21 -3.29
C ASP A 233 7.05 -5.61 -2.66
N GLY A 234 8.29 -6.08 -2.73
CA GLY A 234 8.69 -7.39 -2.20
C GLY A 234 9.93 -7.29 -1.33
N THR A 235 11.01 -7.97 -1.72
CA THR A 235 12.34 -7.82 -1.13
C THR A 235 13.02 -6.47 -1.46
N GLY A 236 12.30 -5.57 -2.15
CA GLY A 236 12.71 -4.27 -2.64
C GLY A 236 11.53 -3.58 -3.34
N CYS A 237 11.75 -2.36 -3.84
CA CYS A 237 10.77 -1.58 -4.56
C CYS A 237 11.29 -1.29 -5.98
N GLY A 238 10.51 -1.58 -7.02
CA GLY A 238 10.91 -1.39 -8.42
C GLY A 238 9.78 -1.56 -9.43
#